data_AF-A0A1E4IHX2-F1
#
_entry.id   AF-A0A1E4IHX2-F1
#
_cell.length_a   1.000
_cell.length_b   1.000
_cell.length_c   1.000
_cell.angle_alpha   90.00
_cell.angle_beta   90.00
_cell.angle_gamma   90.00
#
_symmetry.space_group_name_H-M   'P 1'
#
loop_
_entity.id
_entity.type
_entity.pdbx_description
1 polymer ?
#
loop_
_entity_poly.entity_id
_entity_poly.type
_entity_poly.pdbx_seq_one_letter_code
_entity_poly.pdbx_strand_id
1 'polypeptide(L)'
;MAALKSARDQLNRPGEVSLMLVMSGSDRDKLLRLVNTYGSPFYGSQITRMPPLGQDFVDHVARLITAQRPDLAPVDTGLLMQAFERFGQRPQFFMEALGQALSPLADLTGRFEQAVLEAASRRQADDERQMESEFLALRPLERAVLWRLLEQGPRFRPYDGDALHFYREKTGAPVTVAKAQNALKSLRERTPALAWKSARGEYAVDDAAMHRWYEQRLQAGRWPPEDAQGDLALTDGDDA
;
A
#
# COMPACT_ATOMS: atom_id res chain seq x y z
N MET A 1 -9.99 -32.88 -30.97
CA MET A 1 -9.24 -31.66 -31.31
C MET A 1 -10.02 -30.68 -32.21
N ALA A 2 -10.91 -31.11 -33.11
CA ALA A 2 -11.67 -30.21 -34.00
C ALA A 2 -12.64 -29.24 -33.28
N ALA A 3 -13.29 -29.68 -32.19
CA ALA A 3 -14.27 -28.87 -31.46
C ALA A 3 -13.66 -27.62 -30.77
N LEU A 4 -12.47 -27.76 -30.18
CA LEU A 4 -11.76 -26.64 -29.53
C LEU A 4 -11.29 -25.58 -30.54
N LYS A 5 -10.87 -26.01 -31.73
CA LYS A 5 -10.53 -25.09 -32.83
C LYS A 5 -11.76 -24.35 -33.34
N SER A 6 -12.88 -25.05 -33.55
CA SER A 6 -14.15 -24.42 -33.96
C SER A 6 -14.66 -23.42 -32.93
N ALA A 7 -14.61 -23.74 -31.64
CA ALA A 7 -15.01 -22.84 -30.56
C ALA A 7 -14.12 -21.59 -30.51
N ARG A 8 -12.80 -21.77 -30.64
CA ARG A 8 -11.84 -20.65 -30.71
C ARG A 8 -12.10 -19.76 -31.93
N ASP A 9 -12.32 -20.37 -33.09
CA ASP A 9 -12.50 -19.63 -34.35
C ASP A 9 -13.86 -18.88 -34.35
N GLN A 10 -14.89 -19.39 -33.66
CA GLN A 10 -16.14 -18.65 -33.40
C GLN A 10 -15.95 -17.50 -32.40
N LEU A 11 -15.19 -17.71 -31.32
CA LEU A 11 -14.90 -16.66 -30.33
C LEU A 11 -14.06 -15.51 -30.92
N ASN A 12 -13.21 -15.79 -31.90
CA ASN A 12 -12.31 -14.83 -32.53
C ASN A 12 -12.85 -14.24 -33.86
N ARG A 13 -14.16 -14.34 -34.11
CA ARG A 13 -14.77 -13.89 -35.37
C ARG A 13 -14.64 -12.37 -35.50
N PRO A 14 -13.99 -11.83 -36.57
CA PRO A 14 -13.78 -10.39 -36.71
C PRO A 14 -15.11 -9.62 -36.77
N GLY A 15 -15.23 -8.55 -35.98
CA GLY A 15 -16.42 -7.68 -35.96
C GLY A 15 -17.55 -8.12 -35.03
N GLU A 16 -17.48 -9.33 -34.44
CA GLU A 16 -18.44 -9.83 -33.46
C GLU A 16 -17.71 -10.18 -32.15
N VAL A 17 -17.91 -9.39 -31.09
CA VAL A 17 -17.37 -9.73 -29.77
C VAL A 17 -18.30 -10.74 -29.10
N SER A 18 -17.95 -12.02 -29.16
CA SER A 18 -18.74 -13.10 -28.53
C SER A 18 -18.36 -13.37 -27.06
N LEU A 19 -17.20 -12.91 -26.60
CA LEU A 19 -16.73 -13.06 -25.22
C LEU A 19 -15.80 -11.91 -24.82
N MET A 20 -16.08 -11.29 -23.68
CA MET A 20 -15.21 -10.28 -23.06
C MET A 20 -14.85 -10.74 -21.65
N LEU A 21 -13.55 -10.72 -21.32
CA LEU A 21 -13.06 -11.03 -19.98
C LEU A 21 -12.67 -9.72 -19.29
N VAL A 22 -13.36 -9.41 -18.20
CA VAL A 22 -13.00 -8.32 -17.30
C VAL A 22 -12.42 -8.93 -16.03
N MET A 23 -11.17 -8.60 -15.76
CA MET A 23 -10.45 -9.07 -14.57
C MET A 23 -10.02 -7.86 -13.76
N SER A 24 -10.08 -7.97 -12.44
CA SER A 24 -9.55 -6.97 -11.52
C SER A 24 -8.36 -7.54 -10.75
N GLY A 25 -7.47 -6.66 -10.33
CA GLY A 25 -6.33 -7.00 -9.50
C GLY A 25 -5.87 -5.77 -8.73
N SER A 26 -5.51 -5.97 -7.46
CA SER A 26 -4.99 -4.91 -6.59
C SER A 26 -3.56 -4.52 -6.93
N ASP A 27 -2.82 -5.39 -7.62
CA ASP A 27 -1.41 -5.24 -7.93
C ASP A 27 -1.21 -5.01 -9.43
N ARG A 28 -0.91 -3.75 -9.78
CA ARG A 28 -0.69 -3.31 -11.15
C ARG A 28 0.46 -4.06 -11.81
N ASP A 29 1.55 -4.32 -11.09
CA ASP A 29 2.74 -4.94 -11.66
C ASP A 29 2.52 -6.41 -11.96
N LYS A 30 1.78 -7.12 -11.09
CA LYS A 30 1.33 -8.48 -11.37
C LYS A 30 0.42 -8.52 -12.59
N LEU A 31 -0.52 -7.59 -12.73
CA LEU A 31 -1.37 -7.50 -13.92
C LEU A 31 -0.56 -7.20 -15.19
N LEU A 32 0.45 -6.30 -15.12
CA LEU A 32 1.31 -5.98 -16.26
C LEU A 32 2.08 -7.21 -16.78
N ARG A 33 2.46 -8.16 -15.91
CA ARG A 33 3.10 -9.43 -16.33
C ARG A 33 2.20 -10.28 -17.23
N LEU A 34 0.89 -10.17 -17.05
CA LEU A 34 -0.09 -10.96 -17.78
C LEU A 34 -0.37 -10.43 -19.19
N VAL A 35 0.00 -9.18 -19.50
CA VAL A 35 -0.38 -8.52 -20.76
C VAL A 35 0.78 -8.06 -21.65
N ASN A 36 1.99 -7.90 -21.11
CA ASN A 36 3.06 -7.18 -21.82
C ASN A 36 4.17 -8.04 -22.45
N THR A 37 4.20 -9.37 -22.25
CA THR A 37 5.20 -10.23 -22.89
C THR A 37 4.55 -11.01 -24.02
N TYR A 38 5.26 -11.24 -25.12
CA TYR A 38 4.74 -11.99 -26.28
C TYR A 38 4.22 -13.40 -25.91
N GLY A 39 4.77 -14.02 -24.86
CA GLY A 39 4.28 -15.30 -24.31
C GLY A 39 3.30 -15.17 -23.14
N SER A 40 2.85 -13.95 -22.79
CA SER A 40 1.94 -13.75 -21.67
C SER A 40 0.51 -14.18 -22.03
N PRO A 41 -0.27 -14.76 -21.09
CA PRO A 41 -1.60 -15.30 -21.37
C PRO A 41 -2.61 -14.32 -21.97
N PHE A 42 -2.46 -13.03 -21.68
CA PHE A 42 -3.37 -11.96 -22.12
C PHE A 42 -2.61 -10.89 -22.91
N TYR A 43 -1.62 -11.29 -23.70
CA TYR A 43 -0.88 -10.37 -24.56
C TYR A 43 -1.81 -9.55 -25.46
N GLY A 44 -1.66 -8.23 -25.44
CA GLY A 44 -2.52 -7.29 -26.20
C GLY A 44 -3.78 -6.82 -25.48
N SER A 45 -4.10 -7.35 -24.29
CA SER A 45 -5.19 -6.85 -23.44
C SER A 45 -4.88 -5.47 -22.83
N GLN A 46 -5.92 -4.68 -22.57
CA GLN A 46 -5.80 -3.36 -21.97
C GLN A 46 -5.92 -3.41 -20.45
N ILE A 47 -5.10 -2.62 -19.76
CA ILE A 47 -5.21 -2.37 -18.32
C ILE A 47 -5.74 -0.96 -18.12
N THR A 48 -6.94 -0.86 -17.56
CA THR A 48 -7.55 0.43 -17.18
C THR A 48 -7.38 0.63 -15.68
N ARG A 49 -6.80 1.77 -15.29
CA ARG A 49 -6.74 2.17 -13.88
C ARG A 49 -8.09 2.73 -13.47
N MET A 50 -8.68 2.16 -12.43
CA MET A 50 -9.86 2.77 -11.78
C MET A 50 -9.40 3.98 -10.96
N PRO A 51 -9.98 5.17 -11.18
CA PRO A 51 -9.68 6.33 -10.35
C PRO A 51 -10.21 6.11 -8.93
N PRO A 52 -9.60 6.75 -7.91
CA PRO A 52 -10.17 6.73 -6.57
C PRO A 52 -11.53 7.46 -6.57
N LEU A 53 -12.39 7.08 -5.62
CA LEU A 53 -13.62 7.83 -5.37
C LEU A 53 -13.29 9.14 -4.65
N GLY A 54 -14.19 10.12 -4.76
CA GLY A 54 -14.02 11.44 -4.14
C GLY A 54 -15.36 12.04 -3.72
N GLN A 55 -15.49 13.36 -3.87
CA GLN A 55 -16.64 14.12 -3.38
C GLN A 55 -17.99 13.55 -3.87
N ASP A 56 -18.11 13.17 -5.14
CA ASP A 56 -19.36 12.63 -5.68
C ASP A 56 -19.86 11.38 -4.94
N PHE A 57 -18.93 10.53 -4.48
CA PHE A 57 -19.25 9.36 -3.67
C PHE A 57 -19.73 9.75 -2.27
N VAL A 58 -19.04 10.69 -1.63
CA VAL A 58 -19.43 11.22 -0.31
C VAL A 58 -20.81 11.87 -0.38
N ASP A 59 -21.07 12.69 -1.40
CA ASP A 59 -22.37 13.33 -1.62
C ASP A 59 -23.47 12.30 -1.87
N HIS A 60 -23.17 11.23 -2.63
CA HIS A 60 -24.10 10.12 -2.82
C HIS A 60 -24.44 9.44 -1.49
N VAL A 61 -23.45 9.13 -0.66
CA VAL A 61 -23.64 8.53 0.67
C VAL A 61 -24.45 9.45 1.58
N ALA A 62 -24.14 10.75 1.61
CA ALA A 62 -24.88 11.73 2.41
C ALA A 62 -26.36 11.84 1.99
N ARG A 63 -26.65 11.75 0.69
CA ARG A 63 -28.04 11.67 0.19
C ARG A 63 -28.74 10.40 0.67
N LEU A 64 -28.06 9.25 0.65
CA LEU A 64 -28.63 7.99 1.16
C LEU A 64 -28.93 8.06 2.65
N ILE A 65 -27.99 8.60 3.45
CA ILE A 65 -28.17 8.79 4.90
C ILE A 65 -29.37 9.70 5.15
N THR A 66 -29.45 10.85 4.48
CA THR A 66 -30.54 11.81 4.66
C THR A 66 -31.89 11.21 4.26
N ALA A 67 -31.94 10.40 3.19
CA ALA A 67 -33.17 9.74 2.76
C ALA A 67 -33.66 8.69 3.76
N GLN A 68 -32.75 7.99 4.44
CA GLN A 68 -33.08 6.96 5.44
C GLN A 68 -33.31 7.54 6.83
N ARG A 69 -32.62 8.62 7.17
CA ARG A 69 -32.59 9.28 8.49
C ARG A 69 -32.67 10.81 8.31
N PRO A 70 -33.87 11.35 8.02
CA PRO A 70 -34.05 12.79 7.84
C PRO A 70 -33.70 13.60 9.10
N ASP A 71 -33.73 12.99 10.28
CA ASP A 71 -33.33 13.57 11.57
C ASP A 71 -31.85 13.94 11.64
N LEU A 72 -31.00 13.36 10.80
CA LEU A 72 -29.56 13.64 10.73
C LEU A 72 -29.22 14.79 9.76
N ALA A 73 -30.21 15.37 9.09
CA ALA A 73 -29.99 16.48 8.18
C ALA A 73 -29.74 17.81 8.93
N PRO A 74 -28.89 18.70 8.39
CA PRO A 74 -28.07 18.53 7.18
C PRO A 74 -26.83 17.70 7.48
N VAL A 75 -26.47 16.74 6.61
CA VAL A 75 -25.22 15.96 6.71
C VAL A 75 -24.03 16.82 6.29
N ASP A 76 -22.97 16.83 7.08
CA ASP A 76 -21.73 17.57 6.77
C ASP A 76 -20.84 16.76 5.82
N THR A 77 -20.99 17.00 4.51
CA THR A 77 -20.18 16.32 3.48
C THR A 77 -18.71 16.74 3.50
N GLY A 78 -18.37 17.91 4.06
CA GLY A 78 -16.99 18.37 4.19
C GLY A 78 -16.23 17.59 5.24
N LEU A 79 -16.85 17.31 6.39
CA LEU A 79 -16.28 16.44 7.42
C LEU A 79 -16.17 14.99 6.94
N LEU A 80 -17.20 14.49 6.24
CA LEU A 80 -17.16 13.14 5.67
C LEU A 80 -16.09 12.99 4.59
N MET A 81 -15.86 14.00 3.76
CA MET A 81 -14.77 13.98 2.77
C MET A 81 -13.40 13.95 3.45
N GLN A 82 -13.18 14.76 4.49
CA GLN A 82 -11.94 14.72 5.26
C GLN A 82 -11.70 13.34 5.90
N ALA A 83 -12.74 12.72 6.44
CA ALA A 83 -12.64 11.36 6.99
C ALA A 83 -12.31 10.34 5.88
N PHE A 84 -12.94 10.48 4.72
CA PHE A 84 -12.71 9.59 3.58
C PHE A 84 -11.27 9.68 3.04
N GLU A 85 -10.71 10.88 2.99
CA GLU A 85 -9.30 11.11 2.63
C GLU A 85 -8.34 10.45 3.63
N ARG A 86 -8.63 10.53 4.93
CA ARG A 86 -7.83 9.85 5.98
C ARG A 86 -7.89 8.34 5.89
N PHE A 87 -9.00 7.76 5.43
CA PHE A 87 -9.08 6.35 5.06
C PHE A 87 -8.40 6.01 3.73
N GLY A 88 -7.72 6.96 3.08
CA GLY A 88 -7.04 6.78 1.81
C GLY A 88 -8.00 6.59 0.64
N GLN A 89 -9.20 7.20 0.70
CA GLN A 89 -10.27 7.08 -0.29
C GLN A 89 -10.69 5.61 -0.54
N ARG A 90 -10.66 4.79 0.52
CA ARG A 90 -11.05 3.37 0.51
C ARG A 90 -12.49 3.21 1.04
N PRO A 91 -13.48 2.90 0.18
CA PRO A 91 -14.88 2.86 0.59
C PRO A 91 -15.17 1.87 1.70
N GLN A 92 -14.46 0.73 1.74
CA GLN A 92 -14.67 -0.30 2.74
C GLN A 92 -14.52 0.23 4.18
N PHE A 93 -13.40 0.88 4.50
CA PHE A 93 -13.13 1.40 5.84
C PHE A 93 -14.04 2.57 6.21
N PHE A 94 -14.33 3.42 5.23
CA PHE A 94 -15.25 4.54 5.42
C PHE A 94 -16.68 4.08 5.71
N MET A 95 -17.18 3.10 4.95
CA MET A 95 -18.52 2.53 5.17
C MET A 95 -18.60 1.74 6.48
N GLU A 96 -17.53 1.08 6.89
CA GLU A 96 -17.45 0.42 8.21
C GLU A 96 -17.56 1.45 9.34
N ALA A 97 -16.79 2.54 9.28
CA ALA A 97 -16.84 3.62 10.26
C ALA A 97 -18.21 4.30 10.30
N LEU A 98 -18.84 4.52 9.15
CA LEU A 98 -20.22 5.01 9.06
C LEU A 98 -21.21 4.05 9.71
N GLY A 99 -21.10 2.75 9.45
CA GLY A 99 -21.96 1.74 10.05
C GLY A 99 -21.85 1.70 11.57
N GLN A 100 -20.63 1.86 12.09
CA GLN A 100 -20.39 1.97 13.54
C GLN A 100 -20.97 3.27 14.11
N ALA A 101 -20.75 4.41 13.46
CA ALA A 101 -21.25 5.70 13.93
C ALA A 101 -22.78 5.83 13.86
N LEU A 102 -23.42 5.21 12.87
CA LEU A 102 -24.88 5.24 12.70
C LEU A 102 -25.60 4.12 13.45
N SER A 103 -24.86 3.24 14.12
CA SER A 103 -25.44 2.14 14.91
C SER A 103 -26.29 2.69 16.07
N PRO A 104 -27.49 2.13 16.33
CA PRO A 104 -28.29 2.50 17.51
C PRO A 104 -27.57 2.24 18.84
N LEU A 105 -26.54 1.38 18.83
CA LEU A 105 -25.73 1.05 20.00
C LEU A 105 -24.52 1.98 20.17
N ALA A 106 -24.31 2.92 19.24
CA ALA A 106 -23.22 3.87 19.33
C ALA A 106 -23.54 4.91 20.41
N ASP A 107 -22.72 4.96 21.45
CA ASP A 107 -22.80 5.99 22.49
C ASP A 107 -22.13 7.28 21.99
N LEU A 108 -22.76 7.93 21.01
CA LEU A 108 -22.23 9.15 20.41
C LEU A 108 -22.71 10.40 21.15
N THR A 109 -21.74 11.19 21.60
CA THR A 109 -21.97 12.55 22.08
C THR A 109 -21.73 13.54 20.95
N GLY A 110 -22.79 13.87 20.20
CA GLY A 110 -22.75 14.89 19.15
C GLY A 110 -23.03 14.34 17.75
N ARG A 111 -22.34 14.89 16.75
CA ARG A 111 -22.61 14.61 15.34
C ARG A 111 -21.87 13.36 14.88
N PHE A 112 -22.55 12.47 14.15
CA PHE A 112 -21.92 11.22 13.69
C PHE A 112 -20.74 11.46 12.74
N GLU A 113 -20.73 12.55 11.95
CA GLU A 113 -19.63 12.86 11.04
C GLU A 113 -18.31 13.09 11.79
N GLN A 114 -18.39 13.64 13.00
CA GLN A 114 -17.23 13.83 13.89
C GLN A 114 -16.69 12.48 14.35
N ALA A 115 -17.58 11.56 14.76
CA ALA A 115 -17.20 10.22 15.15
C ALA A 115 -16.52 9.44 14.00
N VAL A 116 -16.99 9.61 12.76
CA VAL A 116 -16.36 9.01 11.57
C VAL A 116 -14.97 9.61 11.32
N LEU A 117 -14.81 10.92 11.46
CA LEU A 117 -13.51 11.59 11.31
C LEU A 117 -12.51 11.16 12.40
N GLU A 118 -12.98 11.00 13.63
CA GLU A 118 -12.17 10.48 14.73
C GLU A 118 -11.75 9.04 14.48
N ALA A 119 -12.67 8.18 14.03
CA ALA A 119 -12.37 6.80 13.66
C ALA A 119 -11.30 6.74 12.55
N ALA A 120 -11.41 7.61 11.54
CA ALA A 120 -10.41 7.74 10.48
C ALA A 120 -9.04 8.16 11.04
N SER A 121 -9.03 9.13 11.96
CA SER A 121 -7.79 9.62 12.57
C SER A 121 -7.12 8.58 13.47
N ARG A 122 -7.91 7.83 14.26
CA ARG A 122 -7.41 6.71 15.07
C ARG A 122 -6.81 5.63 14.19
N ARG A 123 -7.53 5.23 13.14
CA ARG A 123 -7.07 4.21 12.21
C ARG A 123 -5.76 4.61 11.51
N GLN A 124 -5.68 5.86 11.05
CA GLN A 124 -4.45 6.38 10.46
C GLN A 124 -3.29 6.31 11.46
N ALA A 125 -3.50 6.72 12.72
CA ALA A 125 -2.48 6.64 13.76
C ALA A 125 -2.09 5.20 14.14
N ASP A 126 -3.04 4.26 14.09
CA ASP A 126 -2.77 2.82 14.28
C ASP A 126 -1.91 2.28 13.14
N ASP A 127 -2.29 2.56 11.88
CA ASP A 127 -1.55 2.13 10.69
C ASP A 127 -0.13 2.73 10.68
N GLU A 128 0.02 4.02 11.05
CA GLU A 128 1.34 4.68 11.15
C GLU A 128 2.23 4.06 12.24
N ARG A 129 1.65 3.73 13.41
CA ARG A 129 2.38 3.07 14.52
C ARG A 129 2.78 1.65 14.15
N GLN A 130 1.91 0.92 13.47
CA GLN A 130 2.21 -0.42 12.99
C GLN A 130 3.39 -0.40 12.00
N MET A 131 3.36 0.52 11.03
CA MET A 131 4.45 0.69 10.05
C MET A 131 5.77 1.08 10.72
N GLU A 132 5.73 1.98 11.70
CA GLU A 132 6.92 2.36 12.48
C GLU A 132 7.47 1.17 13.27
N SER A 133 6.61 0.42 13.96
CA SER A 133 7.02 -0.79 14.69
C SER A 133 7.64 -1.83 13.76
N GLU A 134 7.04 -2.07 12.60
CA GLU A 134 7.56 -3.00 11.59
C GLU A 134 8.93 -2.56 11.05
N PHE A 135 9.11 -1.26 10.81
CA PHE A 135 10.39 -0.71 10.36
C PHE A 135 11.46 -0.79 11.45
N LEU A 136 11.13 -0.45 12.69
CA LEU A 136 12.07 -0.48 13.82
C LEU A 136 12.46 -1.91 14.21
N ALA A 137 11.57 -2.89 14.00
CA ALA A 137 11.85 -4.31 14.21
C ALA A 137 12.81 -4.92 13.16
N LEU A 138 13.23 -4.16 12.14
CA LEU A 138 14.22 -4.61 11.16
C LEU A 138 15.64 -4.44 11.69
N ARG A 139 16.53 -5.34 11.28
CA ARG A 139 17.97 -5.21 11.57
C ARG A 139 18.51 -3.92 10.93
N PRO A 140 19.59 -3.30 11.48
CA PRO A 140 20.13 -2.04 10.95
C PRO A 140 20.37 -2.03 9.44
N LEU A 141 20.93 -3.12 8.89
CA LEU A 141 21.16 -3.25 7.46
C LEU A 141 19.86 -3.39 6.66
N GLU A 142 18.86 -4.10 7.19
CA GLU A 142 17.55 -4.24 6.54
C GLU A 142 16.82 -2.90 6.49
N ARG A 143 16.87 -2.11 7.57
CA ARG A 143 16.34 -0.73 7.59
C ARG A 143 16.99 0.13 6.52
N ALA A 144 18.31 0.08 6.38
CA ALA A 144 19.04 0.84 5.38
C ALA A 144 18.69 0.39 3.95
N VAL A 145 18.54 -0.91 3.71
CA VAL A 145 18.11 -1.45 2.42
C VAL A 145 16.69 -1.02 2.09
N LEU A 146 15.75 -1.13 3.04
CA LEU A 146 14.36 -0.71 2.86
C LEU A 146 14.22 0.79 2.65
N TRP A 147 14.95 1.61 3.41
CA TRP A 147 15.02 3.06 3.20
C TRP A 147 15.44 3.37 1.77
N ARG A 148 16.58 2.85 1.31
CA ARG A 148 17.06 3.13 -0.05
C ARG A 148 16.08 2.62 -1.12
N LEU A 149 15.38 1.52 -0.86
CA LEU A 149 14.31 1.01 -1.74
C LEU A 149 13.14 2.00 -1.83
N LEU A 150 12.69 2.54 -0.70
CA LEU A 150 11.63 3.55 -0.64
C LEU A 150 12.01 4.85 -1.35
N GLU A 151 13.26 5.29 -1.17
CA GLU A 151 13.78 6.54 -1.74
C GLU A 151 13.99 6.45 -3.26
N GLN A 152 14.56 5.34 -3.75
CA GLN A 152 14.91 5.21 -5.17
C GLN A 152 13.76 4.64 -6.02
N GLY A 153 12.82 3.91 -5.40
CA GLY A 153 11.69 3.28 -6.08
C GLY A 153 12.15 2.46 -7.30
N PRO A 154 11.61 2.72 -8.51
CA PRO A 154 11.99 1.99 -9.73
C PRO A 154 13.49 2.06 -10.09
N ARG A 155 14.22 3.08 -9.62
CA ARG A 155 15.65 3.24 -9.88
C ARG A 155 16.53 2.46 -8.90
N PHE A 156 15.93 1.74 -7.96
CA PHE A 156 16.65 1.08 -6.88
C PHE A 156 17.68 0.07 -7.41
N ARG A 157 18.94 0.34 -7.10
CA ARG A 157 20.07 -0.56 -7.34
C ARG A 157 20.63 -1.04 -6.00
N PRO A 158 20.43 -2.31 -5.62
CA PRO A 158 20.75 -2.77 -4.26
C PRO A 158 22.24 -3.01 -4.01
N TYR A 159 23.09 -3.12 -5.05
CA TYR A 159 24.46 -3.64 -4.93
C TYR A 159 25.54 -2.77 -5.57
N ASP A 160 25.20 -1.59 -6.08
CA ASP A 160 26.21 -0.70 -6.66
C ASP A 160 27.10 -0.05 -5.57
N GLY A 161 28.17 0.63 -5.98
CA GLY A 161 29.11 1.27 -5.05
C GLY A 161 28.42 2.27 -4.13
N ASP A 162 27.48 3.03 -4.67
CA ASP A 162 26.67 4.01 -3.92
C ASP A 162 25.78 3.30 -2.88
N ALA A 163 25.25 2.11 -3.18
CA ALA A 163 24.47 1.30 -2.23
C ALA A 163 25.31 0.86 -1.06
N LEU A 164 26.47 0.29 -1.34
CA LEU A 164 27.37 -0.16 -0.28
C LEU A 164 27.88 1.01 0.57
N HIS A 165 28.15 2.17 -0.04
CA HIS A 165 28.49 3.39 0.71
C HIS A 165 27.35 3.81 1.65
N PHE A 166 26.13 3.94 1.11
CA PHE A 166 24.95 4.31 1.90
C PHE A 166 24.71 3.35 3.06
N TYR A 167 24.76 2.04 2.82
CA TYR A 167 24.55 1.05 3.88
C TYR A 167 25.62 1.12 4.97
N ARG A 168 26.89 1.33 4.60
CA ARG A 168 27.98 1.53 5.58
C ARG A 168 27.74 2.77 6.44
N GLU A 169 27.35 3.88 5.83
CA GLU A 169 27.04 5.12 6.55
C GLU A 169 25.90 4.92 7.54
N LYS A 170 24.80 4.27 7.13
CA LYS A 170 23.62 4.07 7.99
C LYS A 170 23.79 2.99 9.05
N THR A 171 24.70 2.03 8.86
CA THR A 171 24.90 0.94 9.82
C THR A 171 26.14 1.11 10.70
N GLY A 172 27.06 2.02 10.35
CA GLY A 172 28.34 2.18 11.03
C GLY A 172 29.33 1.01 10.81
N ALA A 173 28.99 0.03 9.96
CA ALA A 173 29.77 -1.20 9.79
C ALA A 173 30.06 -1.50 8.31
N PRO A 174 31.16 -2.23 7.99
CA PRO A 174 31.44 -2.63 6.62
C PRO A 174 30.37 -3.60 6.07
N VAL A 175 29.71 -3.17 4.99
CA VAL A 175 28.68 -3.93 4.28
C VAL A 175 29.25 -4.46 2.97
N THR A 176 29.16 -5.77 2.78
CA THR A 176 29.51 -6.45 1.52
C THR A 176 28.26 -6.71 0.69
N VAL A 177 28.44 -6.98 -0.61
CA VAL A 177 27.33 -7.37 -1.50
C VAL A 177 26.56 -8.56 -0.95
N ALA A 178 27.25 -9.57 -0.41
CA ALA A 178 26.61 -10.75 0.18
C ALA A 178 25.73 -10.39 1.39
N LYS A 179 26.17 -9.47 2.26
CA LYS A 179 25.36 -8.98 3.39
C LYS A 179 24.11 -8.24 2.89
N ALA A 180 24.25 -7.37 1.87
CA ALA A 180 23.12 -6.66 1.28
C ALA A 180 22.12 -7.61 0.59
N GLN A 181 22.61 -8.64 -0.09
CA GLN A 181 21.79 -9.71 -0.69
C GLN A 181 20.98 -10.46 0.38
N ASN A 182 21.62 -10.83 1.49
CA ASN A 182 20.94 -11.51 2.60
C ASN A 182 19.88 -10.63 3.26
N ALA A 183 20.18 -9.33 3.48
CA ALA A 183 19.20 -8.39 4.00
C ALA A 183 17.98 -8.24 3.08
N LEU A 184 18.22 -8.08 1.77
CA LEU A 184 17.14 -7.98 0.79
C LEU A 184 16.35 -9.29 0.67
N LYS A 185 17.00 -10.45 0.82
CA LYS A 185 16.33 -11.75 0.90
C LYS A 185 15.44 -11.84 2.13
N SER A 186 15.92 -11.45 3.30
CA SER A 186 15.13 -11.42 4.53
C SER A 186 13.90 -10.51 4.42
N LEU A 187 14.02 -9.32 3.80
CA LEU A 187 12.87 -8.45 3.53
C LEU A 187 11.80 -9.10 2.64
N ARG A 188 12.20 -9.98 1.71
CA ARG A 188 11.30 -10.71 0.81
C ARG A 188 10.64 -11.92 1.46
N GLU A 189 11.31 -12.55 2.42
CA GLU A 189 10.86 -13.78 3.10
C GLU A 189 10.01 -13.50 4.34
N ARG A 190 9.91 -12.24 4.79
CA ARG A 190 8.99 -11.84 5.86
C ARG A 190 7.52 -12.08 5.48
N THR A 191 6.70 -12.22 6.52
CA THR A 191 5.24 -12.32 6.41
C THR A 191 4.61 -11.20 7.22
N PRO A 192 4.00 -10.17 6.58
CA PRO A 192 3.97 -9.93 5.14
C PRO A 192 5.36 -9.53 4.59
N ALA A 193 5.57 -9.73 3.29
CA ALA A 193 6.82 -9.39 2.63
C ALA A 193 6.91 -7.87 2.48
N LEU A 194 8.08 -7.29 2.75
CA LEU A 194 8.25 -5.82 2.69
C LEU A 194 8.85 -5.35 1.35
N ALA A 195 9.49 -6.25 0.61
CA ALA A 195 10.09 -5.94 -0.69
C ALA A 195 9.86 -7.09 -1.66
N TRP A 196 9.67 -6.79 -2.94
CA TRP A 196 9.54 -7.75 -4.03
C TRP A 196 10.42 -7.41 -5.22
N LYS A 197 10.69 -8.41 -6.06
CA LYS A 197 11.39 -8.25 -7.33
C LYS A 197 10.41 -8.44 -8.49
N SER A 198 10.33 -7.46 -9.37
CA SER A 198 9.60 -7.53 -10.64
C SER A 198 10.26 -8.55 -11.58
N ALA A 199 9.49 -9.06 -12.56
CA ALA A 199 10.02 -9.97 -13.57
C ALA A 199 11.12 -9.32 -14.44
N ARG A 200 11.21 -7.98 -14.46
CA ARG A 200 12.24 -7.20 -15.16
C ARG A 200 13.48 -6.95 -14.30
N GLY A 201 13.48 -7.39 -13.05
CA GLY A 201 14.59 -7.25 -12.12
C GLY A 201 14.56 -6.00 -11.25
N GLU A 202 13.52 -5.17 -11.36
CA GLU A 202 13.30 -3.98 -10.51
C GLU A 202 12.79 -4.42 -9.14
N TYR A 203 13.13 -3.70 -8.07
CA TYR A 203 12.55 -3.97 -6.75
C TYR A 203 11.52 -2.89 -6.40
N ALA A 204 10.43 -3.31 -5.78
CA ALA A 204 9.37 -2.43 -5.28
C ALA A 204 8.92 -2.91 -3.90
N VAL A 205 8.36 -2.00 -3.11
CA VAL A 205 7.73 -2.33 -1.82
C VAL A 205 6.38 -2.98 -2.10
N ASP A 206 6.03 -4.02 -1.33
CA ASP A 206 4.78 -4.77 -1.46
C ASP A 206 3.56 -3.86 -1.24
N ASP A 207 3.58 -3.10 -0.14
CA ASP A 207 2.46 -2.26 0.25
C ASP A 207 2.63 -0.80 -0.21
N ALA A 208 1.71 -0.33 -1.05
CA ALA A 208 1.57 1.08 -1.37
C ALA A 208 1.38 1.97 -0.12
N ALA A 209 0.90 1.41 1.01
CA ALA A 209 0.81 2.10 2.29
C ALA A 209 2.19 2.44 2.87
N MET A 210 3.19 1.56 2.73
CA MET A 210 4.54 1.81 3.24
C MET A 210 5.25 2.91 2.44
N HIS A 211 5.02 2.99 1.12
CA HIS A 211 5.46 4.13 0.31
C HIS A 211 4.79 5.45 0.76
N ARG A 212 3.47 5.46 0.96
CA ARG A 212 2.76 6.66 1.46
C ARG A 212 3.25 7.08 2.85
N TRP A 213 3.46 6.13 3.75
CA TRP A 213 3.99 6.39 5.09
C TRP A 213 5.39 7.03 5.04
N TYR A 214 6.27 6.52 4.18
CA TYR A 214 7.59 7.11 3.93
C TYR A 214 7.48 8.56 3.41
N GLU A 215 6.66 8.79 2.39
CA GLU A 215 6.46 10.13 1.81
C GLU A 215 5.91 11.13 2.84
N GLN A 216 4.94 10.71 3.66
CA GLN A 216 4.36 11.52 4.73
C GLN A 216 5.40 11.90 5.79
N ARG A 217 6.25 10.94 6.21
CA ARG A 217 7.33 11.22 7.18
C ARG A 217 8.39 12.14 6.59
N LEU A 218 8.74 11.96 5.32
CA LEU A 218 9.70 12.81 4.62
C LEU A 218 9.20 14.25 4.52
N GLN A 219 7.94 14.45 4.13
CA GLN A 219 7.30 15.77 4.07
C GLN A 219 7.22 16.43 5.46
N ALA A 220 7.03 15.64 6.52
CA ALA A 220 7.02 16.11 7.89
C ALA A 220 8.43 16.32 8.50
N GLY A 221 9.51 15.98 7.79
CA GLY A 221 10.88 16.04 8.32
C GLY A 221 11.15 15.07 9.48
N ARG A 222 10.36 13.99 9.59
CA ARG A 222 10.43 12.99 10.68
C ARG A 222 11.00 11.64 10.20
N TRP A 223 11.84 11.68 9.18
CA TRP A 223 12.50 10.50 8.63
C TRP A 223 14.00 10.54 8.94
N PRO A 224 14.63 9.42 9.37
CA PRO A 224 14.04 8.12 9.65
C PRO A 224 13.27 8.06 10.99
N PRO A 225 12.43 7.03 11.24
CA PRO A 225 11.92 6.74 12.58
C PRO A 225 13.08 6.42 13.52
N GLU A 226 13.07 7.03 14.70
CA GLU A 226 14.06 6.76 15.74
C GLU A 226 13.39 5.98 16.87
N ASP A 227 14.10 4.98 17.40
CA ASP A 227 13.65 4.28 18.59
C ASP A 227 14.00 5.15 19.81
N ALA A 228 13.00 5.66 20.51
CA ALA A 228 13.20 6.43 21.73
C ALA A 228 13.87 5.61 22.86
N GLN A 229 13.92 4.28 22.73
CA GLN A 229 14.55 3.35 23.69
C GLN A 229 15.91 2.80 23.23
N GLY A 230 16.39 3.17 22.02
CA GLY A 230 17.58 2.60 21.39
C GLY A 230 18.94 3.07 21.94
N ASP A 231 18.96 3.98 22.93
CA ASP A 231 20.19 4.51 23.54
C ASP A 231 20.64 3.72 24.79
N LEU A 232 19.90 2.68 25.19
CA LEU A 232 20.34 1.73 26.20
C LEU A 232 21.13 0.60 25.51
N ALA A 233 22.41 0.92 25.32
CA ALA A 233 23.49 0.05 24.90
C ALA A 233 23.35 -1.42 25.34
N LEU A 234 23.28 -2.32 24.36
CA LEU A 234 23.85 -3.66 24.51
C LEU A 234 25.27 -3.62 23.93
N THR A 235 26.18 -3.06 24.73
CA THR A 235 27.58 -3.48 24.69
C THR A 235 27.66 -4.87 25.32
N ASP A 236 27.31 -5.90 24.55
CA ASP A 236 27.74 -7.26 24.90
C ASP A 236 29.00 -7.55 24.09
N GLY A 237 30.09 -7.68 24.85
CA GLY A 237 31.46 -7.79 24.37
C GLY A 237 31.70 -9.06 23.56
N ASP A 238 32.49 -8.89 22.51
CA ASP A 238 33.43 -9.91 22.06
C ASP A 238 34.42 -10.17 23.19
N ASP A 239 34.41 -11.39 23.74
CA ASP A 239 35.60 -12.00 24.31
C ASP A 239 35.56 -13.52 24.07
N ALA A 240 36.65 -13.99 23.42
CA ALA A 240 37.08 -15.36 23.08
C ALA A 240 36.57 -16.01 21.77
#